data_AF-A0A1S1Q3R7-F1
#
_entry.id   AF-A0A1S1Q3R7-F1
#
_cell.length_a   1.000
_cell.length_b   1.000
_cell.length_c   1.000
_cell.angle_alpha   90.00
_cell.angle_beta   90.00
_cell.angle_gamma   90.00
#
_symmetry.space_group_name_H-M   'P 1'
#
loop_
_entity.id
_entity.type
_entity.pdbx_description
1 polymer ?
#
loop_
_entity_poly.entity_id
_entity_poly.type
_entity_poly.pdbx_seq_one_letter_code
_entity_poly.pdbx_strand_id
1 'polypeptide(L)'
;MDVLLHALSAAPPFPGQGEQLRARAEDAVAAYPDDHTFRFRLATGQRRCARFTEAVDSLDAALRLLSAARLWDSPFRQQYLRDREVSLDLMRGYARTATRQQDAESRDEDIQQVRDRLQDPSMMIRLVGLVAALAVAITVFAAGVAETDPTASVRTRLGQEVALGASLLLLALMVTTATRFVGRHEKPR
;
A
#
# COMPACT_ATOMS: atom_id res chain seq x y z
N MET A 1 -45.59 -14.05 -8.75
CA MET A 1 -44.18 -13.57 -8.72
C MET A 1 -43.63 -13.48 -7.31
N ASP A 2 -44.32 -12.86 -6.35
CA ASP A 2 -43.83 -12.71 -4.97
C ASP A 2 -43.47 -14.04 -4.27
N VAL A 3 -44.31 -15.08 -4.40
CA VAL A 3 -44.04 -16.42 -3.83
C VAL A 3 -42.71 -17.01 -4.33
N LEU A 4 -42.37 -16.82 -5.61
CA LEU A 4 -41.12 -17.33 -6.19
C LEU A 4 -39.90 -16.55 -5.66
N LEU A 5 -40.00 -15.22 -5.55
CA LEU A 5 -38.94 -14.39 -4.97
C LEU A 5 -38.76 -14.68 -3.48
N HIS A 6 -39.85 -14.93 -2.77
CA HIS A 6 -39.83 -15.35 -1.38
C HIS A 6 -39.12 -16.70 -1.23
N ALA A 7 -39.52 -17.71 -2.00
CA ALA A 7 -38.91 -19.03 -1.98
C ALA A 7 -37.41 -18.97 -2.34
N LEU A 8 -37.06 -18.22 -3.38
CA LEU A 8 -35.67 -18.03 -3.79
C LEU A 8 -34.83 -17.34 -2.72
N SER A 9 -35.41 -16.36 -2.01
CA SER A 9 -34.75 -15.67 -0.90
C SER A 9 -34.60 -16.53 0.36
N ALA A 10 -35.54 -17.45 0.60
CA ALA A 10 -35.58 -18.32 1.78
C ALA A 10 -34.83 -19.66 1.58
N ALA A 11 -34.55 -20.04 0.33
CA ALA A 11 -33.82 -21.25 0.01
C ALA A 11 -32.40 -21.24 0.65
N PRO A 12 -31.87 -22.42 1.02
CA PRO A 12 -30.48 -22.57 1.45
C PRO A 12 -29.51 -21.94 0.43
N PRO A 13 -28.36 -21.38 0.86
CA PRO A 13 -27.41 -20.77 -0.06
C PRO A 13 -26.95 -21.72 -1.16
N PHE A 14 -27.01 -21.28 -2.42
CA PHE A 14 -26.46 -22.00 -3.57
C PHE A 14 -25.78 -21.04 -4.56
N PRO A 15 -24.83 -21.53 -5.37
CA PRO A 15 -24.14 -20.69 -6.37
C PRO A 15 -25.13 -20.05 -7.34
N GLY A 16 -25.02 -18.74 -7.57
CA GLY A 16 -25.92 -18.02 -8.47
C GLY A 16 -27.24 -17.56 -7.85
N GLN A 17 -27.53 -17.88 -6.59
CA GLN A 17 -28.78 -17.49 -5.93
C GLN A 17 -28.97 -15.97 -5.89
N GLY A 18 -27.90 -15.21 -5.62
CA GLY A 18 -27.95 -13.75 -5.56
C GLY A 18 -28.29 -13.13 -6.91
N GLU A 19 -27.65 -13.62 -7.97
CA GLU A 19 -27.81 -13.18 -9.34
C GLU A 19 -29.22 -13.47 -9.85
N GLN A 20 -29.72 -14.68 -9.58
CA GLN A 20 -31.09 -15.07 -9.93
C GLN A 20 -32.11 -14.21 -9.15
N LEU A 21 -31.90 -14.01 -7.84
CA LEU A 21 -32.81 -13.20 -7.03
C LEU A 21 -32.84 -11.76 -7.52
N ARG A 22 -31.66 -11.18 -7.81
CA ARG A 22 -31.54 -9.82 -8.35
C ARG A 22 -32.28 -9.69 -9.67
N ALA A 23 -31.97 -10.54 -10.66
CA ALA A 23 -32.57 -10.46 -11.99
C ALA A 23 -34.10 -10.57 -11.94
N ARG A 24 -34.63 -11.55 -11.19
CA ARG A 24 -36.08 -11.74 -11.07
C ARG A 24 -36.77 -10.62 -10.27
N ALA A 25 -36.06 -10.04 -9.30
CA ALA A 25 -36.58 -8.89 -8.56
C ALA A 25 -36.55 -7.60 -9.39
N GLU A 26 -35.55 -7.42 -10.28
CA GLU A 26 -35.52 -6.32 -11.26
C GLU A 26 -36.75 -6.39 -12.18
N ASP A 27 -37.06 -7.56 -12.73
CA ASP A 27 -38.27 -7.78 -13.53
C ASP A 27 -39.55 -7.44 -12.76
N ALA A 28 -39.63 -7.85 -11.49
CA ALA A 28 -40.79 -7.60 -10.64
C ALA A 28 -40.95 -6.11 -10.30
N VAL A 29 -39.86 -5.40 -10.02
CA VAL A 29 -39.87 -3.95 -9.78
C VAL A 29 -40.26 -3.19 -11.06
N ALA A 30 -39.82 -3.65 -12.24
CA ALA A 30 -40.22 -3.04 -13.50
C ALA A 30 -41.72 -3.19 -13.77
N ALA A 31 -42.29 -4.36 -13.45
CA ALA A 31 -43.72 -4.62 -13.61
C ALA A 31 -44.59 -3.94 -12.52
N TYR A 32 -44.06 -3.81 -11.30
CA TYR A 32 -44.78 -3.29 -10.14
C TYR A 32 -43.89 -2.31 -9.35
N PRO A 33 -43.70 -1.08 -9.86
CA PRO A 33 -42.71 -0.14 -9.32
C PRO A 33 -43.02 0.37 -7.91
N ASP A 34 -44.31 0.35 -7.53
CA ASP A 34 -44.82 0.88 -6.27
C ASP A 34 -44.92 -0.19 -5.16
N ASP A 35 -44.55 -1.44 -5.46
CA ASP A 35 -44.53 -2.51 -4.47
C ASP A 35 -43.22 -2.48 -3.66
N HIS A 36 -43.33 -2.11 -2.38
CA HIS A 36 -42.19 -2.03 -1.46
C HIS A 36 -41.53 -3.40 -1.23
N THR A 37 -42.26 -4.50 -1.36
CA THR A 37 -41.75 -5.86 -1.15
C THR A 37 -40.80 -6.25 -2.27
N PHE A 38 -41.10 -5.92 -3.52
CA PHE A 38 -40.18 -6.20 -4.64
C PHE A 38 -38.90 -5.36 -4.56
N ARG A 39 -38.99 -4.09 -4.13
CA ARG A 39 -37.81 -3.26 -3.84
C ARG A 39 -36.93 -3.89 -2.76
N PHE A 40 -37.53 -4.42 -1.70
CA PHE A 40 -36.80 -5.11 -0.65
C PHE A 40 -36.14 -6.42 -1.15
N ARG A 41 -36.83 -7.21 -1.99
CA ARG A 41 -36.25 -8.41 -2.62
C ARG A 41 -35.08 -8.07 -3.53
N LEU A 42 -35.19 -6.98 -4.29
CA LEU A 42 -34.11 -6.48 -5.15
C LEU A 42 -32.88 -6.12 -4.31
N ALA A 43 -33.06 -5.37 -3.22
CA ALA A 43 -31.97 -5.05 -2.30
C ALA A 43 -31.29 -6.30 -1.74
N THR A 44 -32.07 -7.34 -1.41
CA THR A 44 -31.54 -8.62 -0.94
C THR A 44 -30.66 -9.30 -2.00
N GLY A 45 -31.10 -9.31 -3.27
CA GLY A 45 -30.30 -9.81 -4.39
C GLY A 45 -29.02 -9.01 -4.61
N GLN A 46 -29.11 -7.68 -4.62
CA GLN A 46 -27.97 -6.78 -4.77
C GLN A 46 -26.92 -6.98 -3.66
N ARG A 47 -27.36 -7.10 -2.39
CA ARG A 47 -26.47 -7.39 -1.26
C ARG A 47 -25.75 -8.72 -1.43
N ARG A 48 -26.43 -9.78 -1.90
CA ARG A 48 -25.82 -11.09 -2.16
C ARG A 48 -24.78 -11.04 -3.28
N CYS A 49 -24.92 -10.13 -4.24
CA CYS A 49 -23.94 -9.86 -5.28
C CYS A 49 -22.90 -8.79 -4.89
N ALA A 50 -22.76 -8.43 -3.62
CA ALA A 50 -21.87 -7.37 -3.11
C ALA A 50 -22.09 -5.96 -3.73
N ARG A 51 -23.27 -5.71 -4.31
CA ARG A 51 -23.66 -4.39 -4.85
C ARG A 51 -24.30 -3.54 -3.73
N PHE A 52 -23.52 -3.23 -2.71
CA PHE A 52 -24.05 -2.66 -1.45
C PHE A 52 -24.67 -1.27 -1.62
N THR A 53 -24.09 -0.41 -2.46
CA THR A 53 -24.64 0.93 -2.73
C THR A 53 -26.04 0.85 -3.31
N GLU A 54 -26.23 0.01 -4.33
CA GLU A 54 -27.54 -0.17 -4.96
C GLU A 54 -28.55 -0.85 -4.02
N ALA A 55 -28.08 -1.75 -3.15
CA ALA A 55 -28.92 -2.37 -2.13
C ALA A 55 -29.47 -1.32 -1.16
N VAL A 56 -28.65 -0.35 -0.74
CA VAL A 56 -29.08 0.76 0.12
C VAL A 56 -30.11 1.63 -0.61
N ASP A 57 -29.87 1.99 -1.87
CA ASP A 57 -30.81 2.78 -2.67
C ASP A 57 -32.18 2.09 -2.81
N SER A 58 -32.17 0.77 -3.05
CA SER A 58 -33.38 -0.05 -3.15
C SER A 58 -34.12 -0.14 -1.81
N LEU A 59 -33.42 -0.21 -0.68
CA LEU A 59 -34.01 -0.18 0.66
C LEU A 59 -34.62 1.19 0.99
N ASP A 60 -33.96 2.28 0.59
CA ASP A 60 -34.47 3.64 0.76
C ASP A 60 -35.71 3.88 -0.12
N ALA A 61 -35.76 3.30 -1.32
CA ALA A 61 -36.99 3.26 -2.13
C ALA A 61 -38.10 2.45 -1.43
N ALA A 62 -37.79 1.25 -0.92
CA ALA A 62 -38.77 0.41 -0.21
C ALA A 62 -39.36 1.11 1.03
N LEU A 63 -38.53 1.80 1.82
CA LEU A 63 -38.96 2.56 2.99
C LEU A 63 -39.88 3.74 2.62
N ARG A 64 -39.58 4.44 1.52
CA ARG A 64 -40.44 5.52 0.99
C ARG A 64 -41.81 4.99 0.56
N LEU A 65 -41.84 3.85 -0.15
CA LEU A 65 -43.09 3.21 -0.58
C LEU A 65 -43.89 2.68 0.63
N LEU A 66 -43.24 2.10 1.62
CA LEU A 66 -43.88 1.65 2.87
C LEU A 66 -44.54 2.83 3.61
N SER A 67 -43.87 3.98 3.66
CA SER A 67 -44.42 5.21 4.22
C SER A 67 -45.61 5.72 3.40
N ALA A 68 -45.50 5.75 2.07
CA ALA A 68 -46.58 6.17 1.17
C ALA A 68 -47.83 5.27 1.30
N ALA A 69 -47.64 3.97 1.51
CA ALA A 69 -48.68 2.99 1.77
C ALA A 69 -49.30 3.09 3.18
N ARG A 70 -48.82 4.02 4.02
CA ARG A 70 -49.22 4.18 5.44
C ARG A 70 -48.97 2.92 6.29
N LEU A 71 -48.00 2.10 5.89
CA LEU A 71 -47.58 0.88 6.60
C LEU A 71 -46.36 1.14 7.48
N TRP A 72 -46.20 2.35 7.99
CA TRP A 72 -45.00 2.78 8.72
C TRP A 72 -44.81 2.02 10.05
N ASP A 73 -45.89 1.66 10.73
CA ASP A 73 -45.82 0.89 11.98
C ASP A 73 -45.81 -0.63 11.74
N SER A 74 -45.67 -1.06 10.48
CA SER A 74 -45.58 -2.48 10.15
C SER A 74 -44.23 -3.08 10.57
N PRO A 75 -44.19 -4.41 10.85
CA PRO A 75 -42.94 -5.11 11.14
C PRO A 75 -41.91 -5.02 10.00
N PHE A 76 -42.35 -4.78 8.76
CA PHE A 76 -41.47 -4.59 7.61
C PHE A 76 -40.53 -3.42 7.78
N ARG A 77 -40.94 -2.33 8.45
CA ARG A 77 -40.09 -1.16 8.67
C ARG A 77 -38.82 -1.52 9.43
N GLN A 78 -38.95 -2.24 10.55
CA GLN A 78 -37.79 -2.64 11.34
C GLN A 78 -36.86 -3.57 10.56
N GLN A 79 -37.43 -4.48 9.77
CA GLN A 79 -36.65 -5.36 8.90
C GLN A 79 -35.85 -4.56 7.86
N TYR A 80 -36.49 -3.59 7.20
CA TYR A 80 -35.85 -2.80 6.14
C TYR A 80 -34.75 -1.89 6.71
N LEU A 81 -34.99 -1.27 7.86
CA LEU A 81 -33.97 -0.46 8.56
C LEU A 81 -32.77 -1.30 8.98
N ARG A 82 -33.00 -2.50 9.53
CA ARG A 82 -31.92 -3.43 9.89
C ARG A 82 -31.10 -3.84 8.66
N ASP A 83 -31.76 -4.24 7.58
CA ASP A 83 -31.06 -4.64 6.36
C ASP A 83 -30.30 -3.48 5.71
N ARG A 84 -30.78 -2.26 5.87
CA ARG A 84 -30.10 -1.04 5.42
C ARG A 84 -28.81 -0.80 6.20
N GLU A 85 -28.86 -0.92 7.53
CA GLU A 85 -27.69 -0.80 8.39
C GLU A 85 -26.64 -1.86 8.07
N VAL A 86 -27.05 -3.13 7.93
CA VAL A 86 -26.17 -4.22 7.51
C VAL A 86 -25.51 -3.93 6.16
N SER A 87 -26.28 -3.42 5.18
CA SER A 87 -25.74 -3.10 3.85
C SER A 87 -24.71 -1.95 3.90
N LEU A 88 -24.95 -0.94 4.73
CA LEU A 88 -24.01 0.16 4.96
C LEU A 88 -22.73 -0.32 5.65
N ASP A 89 -22.83 -1.20 6.63
CA ASP A 89 -21.65 -1.74 7.33
C ASP A 89 -20.80 -2.61 6.42
N LEU A 90 -21.44 -3.44 5.57
CA LEU A 90 -20.74 -4.19 4.53
C LEU A 90 -20.04 -3.25 3.55
N MET A 91 -20.73 -2.21 3.05
CA MET A 91 -20.13 -1.21 2.17
C MET A 91 -18.87 -0.56 2.80
N ARG A 92 -18.96 -0.13 4.06
CA ARG A 92 -17.83 0.45 4.80
C ARG A 92 -16.70 -0.57 5.00
N GLY A 93 -17.04 -1.81 5.29
CA GLY A 93 -16.08 -2.91 5.42
C GLY A 93 -15.28 -3.12 4.14
N TYR A 94 -15.97 -3.24 3.02
CA TYR A 94 -15.36 -3.42 1.70
C TYR A 94 -14.49 -2.23 1.27
N ALA A 95 -14.95 -1.00 1.53
CA ALA A 95 -14.15 0.19 1.25
C ALA A 95 -12.84 0.19 2.05
N ARG A 96 -12.90 -0.14 3.35
CA ARG A 96 -11.70 -0.22 4.20
C ARG A 96 -10.74 -1.32 3.76
N THR A 97 -11.24 -2.49 3.35
CA THR A 97 -10.37 -3.57 2.86
C THR A 97 -9.72 -3.21 1.54
N ALA A 98 -10.44 -2.53 0.63
CA ALA A 98 -9.87 -2.05 -0.63
C ALA A 98 -8.73 -1.05 -0.39
N THR A 99 -8.92 -0.07 0.50
CA THR A 99 -7.85 0.89 0.86
C THR A 99 -6.66 0.17 1.49
N ARG A 100 -6.89 -0.76 2.43
CA ARG A 100 -5.79 -1.52 3.05
C ARG A 100 -5.01 -2.36 2.05
N GLN A 101 -5.71 -2.93 1.07
CA GLN A 101 -5.07 -3.72 0.04
C GLN A 101 -4.19 -2.83 -0.86
N GLN A 102 -4.70 -1.66 -1.26
CA GLN A 102 -3.92 -0.68 -2.02
C GLN A 102 -2.71 -0.15 -1.23
N ASP A 103 -2.87 0.06 0.08
CA ASP A 103 -1.76 0.47 0.96
C ASP A 103 -0.73 -0.66 1.13
N ALA A 104 -1.15 -1.93 1.11
CA ALA A 104 -0.24 -3.07 1.18
C ALA A 104 0.54 -3.23 -0.14
N GLU A 105 -0.15 -3.12 -1.28
CA GLU A 105 0.46 -3.18 -2.61
C GLU A 105 1.50 -2.07 -2.80
N SER A 106 1.19 -0.82 -2.40
CA SER A 106 2.15 0.29 -2.49
C SER A 106 3.37 0.11 -1.56
N ARG A 107 3.18 -0.47 -0.37
CA ARG A 107 4.31 -0.79 0.53
C ARG A 107 5.20 -1.89 -0.02
N ASP A 108 4.61 -2.90 -0.65
CA ASP A 108 5.37 -3.98 -1.28
C ASP A 108 6.23 -3.44 -2.43
N GLU A 109 5.70 -2.50 -3.22
CA GLU A 109 6.46 -1.77 -4.25
C GLU A 109 7.64 -0.97 -3.66
N ASP A 110 7.41 -0.23 -2.57
CA ASP A 110 8.48 0.53 -1.87
C ASP A 110 9.58 -0.39 -1.32
N ILE A 111 9.20 -1.51 -0.69
CA ILE A 111 10.14 -2.50 -0.16
C ILE A 111 10.95 -3.11 -1.29
N GLN A 112 10.31 -3.43 -2.41
CA GLN A 112 10.97 -3.98 -3.58
C GLN A 112 11.95 -2.98 -4.19
N GLN A 113 11.59 -1.70 -4.28
CA GLN A 113 12.49 -0.66 -4.76
C GLN A 113 13.72 -0.47 -3.86
N VAL A 114 13.56 -0.50 -2.54
CA VAL A 114 14.70 -0.45 -1.60
C VAL A 114 15.58 -1.67 -1.77
N ARG A 115 14.99 -2.86 -1.93
CA ARG A 115 15.73 -4.10 -2.14
C ARG A 115 16.58 -4.06 -3.41
N ASP A 116 16.00 -3.58 -4.52
CA ASP A 116 16.69 -3.46 -5.79
C ASP A 116 17.86 -2.47 -5.71
N ARG A 117 17.70 -1.36 -4.97
CA ARG A 117 18.80 -0.41 -4.71
C ARG A 117 19.92 -1.02 -3.85
N LEU A 118 19.58 -1.80 -2.82
CA LEU A 118 20.57 -2.46 -1.95
C LEU A 118 21.29 -3.61 -2.66
N GLN A 119 20.63 -4.25 -3.61
CA GLN A 119 21.22 -5.32 -4.42
C GLN A 119 22.03 -4.80 -5.61
N ASP A 120 22.15 -3.48 -5.79
CA ASP A 120 23.01 -2.91 -6.83
C ASP A 120 24.48 -3.23 -6.50
N PRO A 121 25.12 -4.15 -7.25
CA PRO A 121 26.46 -4.63 -6.94
C PRO A 121 27.51 -3.51 -7.03
N SER A 122 27.20 -2.42 -7.73
CA SER A 122 28.07 -1.26 -7.82
C SER A 122 28.26 -0.54 -6.48
N MET A 123 27.24 -0.52 -5.62
CA MET A 123 27.30 0.13 -4.30
C MET A 123 28.15 -0.69 -3.32
N MET A 124 28.01 -2.02 -3.34
CA MET A 124 28.86 -2.92 -2.55
C MET A 124 30.34 -2.82 -2.95
N ILE A 125 30.65 -2.80 -4.24
CA ILE A 125 32.03 -2.66 -4.72
C ILE A 125 32.64 -1.32 -4.29
N ARG A 126 31.86 -0.24 -4.32
CA ARG A 126 32.30 1.09 -3.87
C ARG A 126 32.55 1.14 -2.36
N LEU A 127 31.69 0.51 -1.56
CA LEU A 127 31.84 0.48 -0.10
C LEU A 127 33.10 -0.29 0.32
N VAL A 128 33.34 -1.46 -0.30
CA VAL A 128 34.54 -2.27 -0.08
C VAL A 128 35.80 -1.51 -0.50
N GLY A 129 35.77 -0.82 -1.64
CA GLY A 129 36.88 0.00 -2.12
C GLY A 129 37.23 1.15 -1.15
N LEU A 130 36.23 1.80 -0.56
CA LEU A 130 36.43 2.89 0.39
C LEU A 130 37.01 2.40 1.73
N VAL A 131 36.52 1.27 2.24
CA VAL A 131 37.05 0.65 3.45
C VAL A 131 38.50 0.19 3.23
N ALA A 132 38.81 -0.40 2.07
CA ALA A 132 40.16 -0.81 1.72
C ALA A 132 41.11 0.40 1.64
N ALA A 133 40.69 1.49 0.98
CA ALA A 133 41.49 2.71 0.90
C ALA A 133 41.75 3.33 2.29
N LEU A 134 40.75 3.32 3.17
CA LEU A 134 40.88 3.80 4.55
C LEU A 134 41.87 2.93 5.35
N ALA A 135 41.79 1.61 5.24
CA ALA A 135 42.70 0.69 5.91
C ALA A 135 44.17 0.88 5.45
N VAL A 136 44.38 1.09 4.16
CA VAL A 136 45.71 1.42 3.60
C VAL A 136 46.21 2.76 4.14
N ALA A 137 45.36 3.78 4.22
CA ALA A 137 45.74 5.07 4.78
C ALA A 137 46.18 4.98 6.24
N ILE A 138 45.41 4.25 7.06
CA ILE A 138 45.69 4.05 8.49
C ILE A 138 47.01 3.30 8.68
N THR A 139 47.25 2.23 7.91
CA THR A 139 48.48 1.44 8.01
C THR A 139 49.71 2.24 7.60
N VAL A 140 49.64 3.02 6.52
CA VAL A 140 50.73 3.93 6.10
C VAL A 140 51.01 4.98 7.17
N PHE A 141 49.97 5.56 7.76
CA PHE A 141 50.11 6.54 8.84
C PHE A 141 50.75 5.94 10.10
N ALA A 142 50.28 4.75 10.52
CA ALA A 142 50.79 4.08 11.72
C ALA A 142 52.26 3.66 11.56
N ALA A 143 52.67 3.20 10.38
CA ALA A 143 54.06 2.87 10.09
C ALA A 143 54.98 4.10 10.17
N GLY A 144 54.53 5.26 9.66
CA GLY A 144 55.31 6.50 9.72
C GLY A 144 55.49 7.07 11.13
N VAL A 145 54.56 6.80 12.05
CA VAL A 145 54.64 7.25 13.45
C VAL A 145 55.57 6.36 14.29
N ALA A 146 55.72 5.07 13.94
CA ALA A 146 56.57 4.14 14.68
C ALA A 146 58.08 4.40 14.51
N GLU A 147 58.48 5.17 13.49
CA GLU A 147 59.88 5.38 13.09
C GLU A 147 60.47 6.73 13.58
N THR A 148 59.77 7.44 14.47
CA THR A 148 60.25 8.73 14.99
C THR A 148 61.30 8.53 16.08
N ASP A 149 62.58 8.65 15.70
CA ASP A 149 63.71 8.69 16.65
C ASP A 149 63.72 10.06 17.38
N PRO A 150 63.58 10.09 18.72
CA PRO A 150 63.50 11.33 19.49
C PRO A 150 64.77 12.19 19.43
N THR A 151 65.91 11.62 19.00
CA THR A 151 67.21 12.30 18.90
C THR A 151 67.47 12.97 17.54
N ALA A 152 66.52 12.87 16.60
CA ALA A 152 66.70 13.38 15.24
C ALA A 152 66.80 14.91 15.15
N SER A 153 67.77 15.37 14.34
CA SER A 153 68.01 16.77 13.96
C SER A 153 66.72 17.49 13.49
N VAL A 154 66.64 18.81 13.74
CA VAL A 154 65.52 19.67 13.33
C VAL A 154 65.22 19.54 11.83
N ARG A 155 66.25 19.28 11.01
CA ARG A 155 66.12 19.12 9.56
C ARG A 155 65.39 17.82 9.18
N THR A 156 65.61 16.74 9.94
CA THR A 156 64.93 15.46 9.75
C THR A 156 63.48 15.51 10.24
N ARG A 157 63.21 16.23 11.34
CA ARG A 157 61.84 16.49 11.80
C ARG A 157 61.02 17.28 10.79
N LEU A 158 61.60 18.32 10.20
CA LEU A 158 60.94 19.09 9.14
C LEU A 158 60.63 18.22 7.91
N GLY A 159 61.54 17.30 7.56
CA GLY A 159 61.33 16.33 6.49
C GLY A 159 60.17 15.36 6.77
N GLN A 160 60.05 14.87 8.01
CA GLN A 160 58.95 14.00 8.43
C GLN A 160 57.59 14.71 8.43
N GLU A 161 57.52 15.96 8.90
CA GLU A 161 56.29 16.74 8.85
C GLU A 161 55.83 17.03 7.42
N VAL A 162 56.77 17.39 6.54
CA VAL A 162 56.46 17.59 5.10
C VAL A 162 55.99 16.28 4.46
N ALA A 163 56.59 15.15 4.80
CA ALA A 163 56.19 13.84 4.28
C ALA A 163 54.79 13.42 4.75
N LEU A 164 54.45 13.66 6.03
CA LEU A 164 53.11 13.40 6.57
C LEU A 164 52.06 14.36 6.00
N GLY A 165 52.42 15.64 5.84
CA GLY A 165 51.57 16.62 5.19
C GLY A 165 51.27 16.23 3.74
N ALA A 166 52.30 15.80 3.00
CA ALA A 166 52.16 15.37 1.61
C ALA A 166 51.29 14.12 1.47
N SER A 167 51.44 13.13 2.36
CA SER A 167 50.65 11.89 2.30
C SER A 167 49.17 12.12 2.64
N LEU A 168 48.86 12.98 3.61
CA LEU A 168 47.49 13.40 3.91
C LEU A 168 46.86 14.18 2.74
N LEU A 169 47.63 15.04 2.08
CA LEU A 169 47.16 15.82 0.94
C LEU A 169 46.87 14.91 -0.27
N LEU A 170 47.70 13.88 -0.49
CA LEU A 170 47.50 12.87 -1.54
C LEU A 170 46.27 12.01 -1.25
N LEU A 171 46.05 11.63 0.01
CA LEU A 171 44.84 10.94 0.45
C LEU A 171 43.59 11.80 0.20
N ALA A 172 43.61 13.07 0.62
CA ALA A 172 42.51 13.99 0.39
C ALA A 172 42.21 14.14 -1.10
N LEU A 173 43.25 14.23 -1.94
CA LEU A 173 43.10 14.33 -3.39
C LEU A 173 42.48 13.05 -3.99
N MET A 174 42.89 11.87 -3.54
CA MET A 174 42.28 10.59 -3.95
C MET A 174 40.80 10.51 -3.57
N VAL A 175 40.44 10.87 -2.34
CA VAL A 175 39.05 10.84 -1.88
C VAL A 175 38.20 11.86 -2.66
N THR A 176 38.74 13.06 -2.91
CA THR A 176 38.04 14.12 -3.64
C THR A 176 37.85 13.78 -5.13
N THR A 177 38.83 13.12 -5.75
CA THR A 177 38.73 12.68 -7.15
C THR A 177 37.77 11.49 -7.29
N ALA A 178 37.82 10.52 -6.38
CA ALA A 178 36.89 9.40 -6.34
C ALA A 178 35.44 9.87 -6.16
N THR A 179 35.18 10.78 -5.22
CA THR A 179 33.83 11.35 -5.01
C THR A 179 33.33 12.16 -6.20
N ARG A 180 34.20 12.93 -6.88
CA ARG A 180 33.83 13.65 -8.11
C ARG A 180 33.56 12.75 -9.31
N PHE A 181 34.27 11.63 -9.42
CA PHE A 181 34.01 10.66 -10.49
C PHE A 181 32.67 9.95 -10.30
N VAL A 182 32.29 9.67 -9.06
CA VAL A 182 30.98 9.09 -8.70
C VAL A 182 29.83 10.04 -9.06
N GLY A 183 29.92 11.33 -8.69
CA GLY A 183 28.87 12.31 -9.01
C GLY A 183 28.71 12.64 -10.50
N ARG A 184 29.69 12.30 -11.35
CA ARG A 184 29.63 12.53 -12.81
C ARG A 184 28.96 11.40 -13.57
N HIS A 185 28.85 10.20 -13.01
CA HIS A 185 28.22 9.04 -13.65
C HIS A 185 26.72 8.89 -13.35
N GLU A 186 26.16 9.69 -12.44
CA GLU A 186 24.72 9.74 -12.12
C GLU A 186 23.89 10.66 -13.02
N LYS A 187 24.40 11.05 -14.21
CA LYS A 187 23.57 11.61 -15.28
C LYS A 187 23.44 10.64 -16.45
N PRO A 188 22.52 9.65 -16.38
CA PRO A 188 21.84 9.19 -17.57
C PRO A 188 20.66 10.13 -17.87
N ARG A 189 20.51 10.42 -19.16
CA ARG A 189 19.31 11.00 -19.78
C ARG A 189 18.11 10.09 -19.61
#